data_AF-A0A0D1Z2R4-F1
#
_entry.id   AF-A0A0D1Z2R4-F1
#
_cell.length_a   1.000
_cell.length_b   1.000
_cell.length_c   1.000
_cell.angle_alpha   90.00
_cell.angle_beta   90.00
_cell.angle_gamma   90.00
#
_symmetry.space_group_name_H-M   'P 1'
#
loop_
_entity.id
_entity.type
_entity.pdbx_description
1 polymer ?
#
loop_
_entity_poly.entity_id
_entity_poly.type
_entity_poly.pdbx_seq_one_letter_code
_entity_poly.pdbx_strand_id
1 'polypeptide(L)'
;MALPRAWYVRGAHRRKKVQKGKLSSRAAWELFCVYSKAITNISRTDSGNSWSRLFAMPYQGECNCGGIKVSIEDEAAAENKPIFCHCLSCRRQSGALGTYVLVLPEGDVTVTGPLKAYLDDKTDSGTSLHRWFCEVCGW
;
A
#
# COMPACT_ATOMS: atom_id res chain seq x y z
N MET A 1 -4.87 -9.04 23.24
CA MET A 1 -4.90 -10.50 23.05
C MET A 1 -4.20 -10.78 21.72
N ALA A 2 -3.08 -11.50 21.77
CA ALA A 2 -2.15 -11.66 20.66
C ALA A 2 -2.60 -12.79 19.71
N LEU A 3 -2.44 -12.58 18.40
CA LEU A 3 -2.71 -13.57 17.36
C LEU A 3 -1.59 -14.63 17.29
N PRO A 4 -1.90 -15.91 17.01
CA PRO A 4 -0.91 -16.99 16.98
C PRO A 4 -0.11 -17.01 15.67
N ARG A 5 1.19 -17.29 15.84
CA ARG A 5 2.24 -17.35 14.82
C ARG A 5 2.06 -18.52 13.85
N ALA A 6 2.12 -18.24 12.56
CA ALA A 6 2.92 -18.98 11.58
C ALA A 6 2.74 -18.32 10.21
N TRP A 7 3.79 -17.82 9.57
CA TRP A 7 4.15 -17.98 8.14
C TRP A 7 5.54 -17.31 7.94
N TYR A 8 6.54 -18.09 7.48
CA TYR A 8 7.98 -17.76 7.50
C TYR A 8 8.56 -17.37 6.13
N VAL A 9 9.67 -16.61 6.18
CA VAL A 9 10.37 -15.82 5.16
C VAL A 9 11.49 -16.61 4.45
N ARG A 10 11.81 -16.29 3.19
CA ARG A 10 13.20 -16.39 2.68
C ARG A 10 13.50 -15.26 1.68
N GLY A 11 14.44 -14.39 2.05
CA GLY A 11 14.83 -13.21 1.28
C GLY A 11 16.01 -13.42 0.32
N ALA A 12 16.23 -12.44 -0.55
CA ALA A 12 17.53 -12.13 -1.15
C ALA A 12 17.54 -10.68 -1.67
N HIS A 13 18.10 -9.76 -0.88
CA HIS A 13 18.48 -8.42 -1.34
C HIS A 13 19.59 -8.52 -2.38
N ARG A 14 19.41 -7.87 -3.55
CA ARG A 14 20.52 -7.50 -4.42
C ARG A 14 20.36 -6.05 -4.90
N ARG A 15 20.97 -5.11 -4.17
CA ARG A 15 21.11 -3.71 -4.60
C ARG A 15 21.86 -3.66 -5.93
N LYS A 16 21.24 -3.14 -7.00
CA LYS A 16 21.96 -2.71 -8.20
C LYS A 16 22.40 -1.26 -8.04
N LYS A 17 23.71 -1.01 -8.17
CA LYS A 17 24.33 0.33 -8.17
C LYS A 17 23.90 1.10 -9.42
N VAL A 18 23.38 2.30 -9.25
CA VAL A 18 23.24 3.31 -10.32
C VAL A 18 24.61 3.96 -10.55
N GLN A 19 25.09 3.96 -11.80
CA GLN A 19 26.34 4.62 -12.18
C GLN A 19 26.19 6.15 -12.13
N LYS A 20 27.09 6.82 -11.40
CA LYS A 20 27.22 8.28 -11.37
C LYS A 20 28.00 8.75 -12.60
N GLY A 21 27.34 9.48 -13.51
CA GLY A 21 28.00 10.29 -14.52
C GLY A 21 28.58 11.56 -13.89
N LYS A 22 29.86 11.85 -14.16
CA LYS A 22 30.55 13.09 -13.74
C LYS A 22 30.17 14.21 -14.72
N LEU A 23 29.54 15.27 -14.23
CA LEU A 23 29.39 16.52 -14.98
C LEU A 23 30.41 17.54 -14.42
N SER A 24 31.26 18.09 -15.29
CA SER A 24 32.33 19.00 -14.92
C SER A 24 31.84 20.45 -14.76
N SER A 25 32.57 21.19 -13.94
CA SER A 25 32.15 22.30 -13.09
C SER A 25 32.15 23.70 -13.73
N ARG A 26 31.92 23.85 -15.04
CA ARG A 26 32.05 25.17 -15.71
C ARG A 26 30.93 25.60 -16.65
N ALA A 27 29.84 24.82 -16.80
CA ALA A 27 28.76 25.14 -17.74
C ALA A 27 27.36 25.31 -17.11
N ALA A 28 27.22 25.27 -15.77
CA ALA A 28 25.93 25.38 -15.08
C ALA A 28 25.63 26.79 -14.50
N TRP A 29 26.57 27.73 -14.61
CA TRP A 29 26.46 29.05 -13.97
C TRP A 29 25.75 30.13 -14.81
N GLU A 30 25.54 29.94 -16.12
CA GLU A 30 25.00 30.99 -17.00
C GLU A 30 23.48 30.90 -17.29
N LEU A 31 22.79 29.85 -16.85
CA LEU A 31 21.32 29.78 -16.92
C LEU A 31 20.62 30.25 -15.64
N PHE A 32 21.40 30.78 -14.68
CA PHE A 32 20.94 31.26 -13.38
C PHE A 32 20.31 32.68 -13.40
N CYS A 33 20.39 33.43 -14.50
CA CYS A 33 20.10 34.88 -14.46
C CYS A 33 18.77 35.34 -15.08
N VAL A 34 18.06 34.55 -15.89
CA VAL A 34 16.87 35.06 -16.62
C VAL A 34 15.52 34.64 -16.02
N TYR A 35 15.45 33.55 -15.24
CA TYR A 35 14.18 33.06 -14.68
C TYR A 35 13.79 33.68 -13.32
N SER A 36 14.54 34.68 -12.85
CA SER A 36 14.44 35.25 -11.50
C SER A 36 13.41 36.38 -11.34
N LYS A 37 12.79 36.88 -12.43
CA LYS A 37 11.92 38.09 -12.36
C LYS A 37 10.40 37.84 -12.44
N ALA A 38 9.93 36.60 -12.56
CA ALA A 38 8.49 36.32 -12.71
C ALA A 38 7.76 35.82 -11.44
N ILE A 39 8.46 35.60 -10.32
CA ILE A 39 7.88 34.97 -9.09
C ILE A 39 7.93 35.93 -7.88
N THR A 40 7.82 37.24 -8.10
CA THR A 40 7.85 38.24 -7.01
C THR A 40 6.51 38.45 -6.29
N ASN A 41 5.47 37.65 -6.58
CA ASN A 41 4.15 37.75 -5.93
C ASN A 41 3.65 36.44 -5.29
N ILE A 42 4.55 35.53 -4.89
CA ILE A 42 4.19 34.43 -3.99
C ILE A 42 4.54 34.86 -2.56
N SER A 43 3.49 35.12 -1.76
CA SER A 43 3.61 35.41 -0.33
C SER A 43 4.32 34.25 0.38
N ARG A 44 5.40 34.61 1.07
CA ARG A 44 6.42 33.74 1.65
C ARG A 44 6.02 33.20 3.03
N THR A 45 5.24 32.12 3.08
CA THR A 45 5.06 31.18 4.23
C THR A 45 4.46 29.90 3.65
N ASP A 46 5.02 28.69 3.59
CA ASP A 46 6.10 28.01 4.31
C ASP A 46 6.94 27.18 3.33
N SER A 47 8.26 27.20 3.54
CA SER A 47 9.24 26.45 2.78
C SER A 47 9.31 24.99 3.26
N GLY A 48 8.77 24.07 2.47
CA GLY A 48 9.00 22.63 2.61
C GLY A 48 8.18 21.85 1.59
N ASN A 49 8.82 21.46 0.48
CA ASN A 49 8.40 20.43 -0.49
C ASN A 49 6.99 19.80 -0.26
N SER A 50 5.92 20.53 -0.60
CA SER A 50 4.55 20.03 -0.45
C SER A 50 4.25 18.83 -1.34
N TRP A 51 5.07 18.59 -2.37
CA TRP A 51 5.00 17.42 -3.24
C TRP A 51 5.40 16.11 -2.54
N SER A 52 6.36 16.13 -1.61
CA SER A 52 6.74 14.89 -0.88
C SER A 52 5.76 14.50 0.23
N ARG A 53 4.85 15.39 0.64
CA ARG A 53 3.77 15.07 1.59
C ARG A 53 2.53 14.50 0.93
N LEU A 54 2.46 14.46 -0.40
CA LEU A 54 1.38 13.83 -1.16
C LEU A 54 1.66 12.36 -1.53
N PHE A 55 2.88 11.86 -1.30
CA PHE A 55 3.35 10.52 -1.72
C PHE A 55 3.76 9.61 -0.55
N ALA A 56 3.21 9.83 0.64
CA ALA A 56 3.50 8.99 1.81
C ALA A 56 2.28 8.93 2.74
N MET A 57 1.10 8.69 2.16
CA MET A 57 -0.09 8.41 2.97
C MET A 57 -0.42 6.93 2.85
N PRO A 58 -0.60 6.22 3.97
CA PRO A 58 -1.04 4.84 3.92
C PRO A 58 -2.39 4.75 3.21
N TYR A 59 -2.60 3.68 2.44
CA TYR A 59 -3.92 3.41 1.87
C TYR A 59 -4.89 3.11 3.01
N GLN A 60 -5.96 3.88 3.06
CA GLN A 60 -7.00 3.74 4.07
C GLN A 60 -8.26 3.13 3.46
N GLY A 61 -8.91 2.28 4.24
CA GLY A 61 -10.20 1.70 3.90
C GLY A 61 -11.07 1.49 5.12
N GLU A 62 -12.36 1.34 4.91
CA GLU A 62 -13.33 1.03 5.94
C GLU A 62 -14.41 0.10 5.41
N CYS A 63 -15.09 -0.62 6.30
CA CYS A 63 -16.29 -1.37 5.93
C CYS A 63 -17.49 -0.42 5.74
N ASN A 64 -18.59 -0.91 5.19
CA ASN A 64 -19.76 -0.08 4.85
C ASN A 64 -20.39 0.67 6.04
N CYS A 65 -20.19 0.21 7.29
CA CYS A 65 -20.70 0.91 8.48
C CYS A 65 -19.65 1.78 9.17
N GLY A 66 -18.40 1.85 8.65
CA GLY A 66 -17.29 2.61 9.25
C GLY A 66 -16.71 2.00 10.54
N GLY A 67 -17.22 0.85 10.99
CA GLY A 67 -16.79 0.20 12.23
C GLY A 67 -15.42 -0.45 12.14
N ILE A 68 -15.07 -0.98 10.96
CA ILE A 68 -13.71 -1.46 10.65
C ILE A 68 -12.94 -0.35 9.96
N LYS A 69 -11.69 -0.15 10.37
CA LYS A 69 -10.70 0.68 9.68
C LYS A 69 -9.47 -0.15 9.32
N VAL A 70 -9.03 -0.02 8.08
CA VAL A 70 -7.85 -0.66 7.50
C VAL A 70 -6.85 0.41 7.09
N SER A 71 -5.58 0.19 7.39
CA SER A 71 -4.45 1.02 6.93
C SER A 71 -3.37 0.11 6.36
N ILE A 72 -2.85 0.43 5.19
CA ILE A 72 -1.76 -0.28 4.52
C ILE A 72 -0.65 0.72 4.20
N GLU A 73 0.59 0.40 4.55
CA GLU A 73 1.74 1.25 4.22
C GLU A 73 1.90 1.41 2.69
N ASP A 74 2.17 2.63 2.22
CA ASP A 74 2.14 2.98 0.79
C ASP A 74 3.17 2.17 -0.01
N GLU A 75 4.38 2.01 0.53
CA GLU A 75 5.44 1.23 -0.09
C GLU A 75 5.05 -0.25 -0.24
N ALA A 76 4.39 -0.81 0.76
CA ALA A 76 3.96 -2.20 0.74
C ALA A 76 2.87 -2.43 -0.32
N ALA A 77 1.93 -1.50 -0.46
CA ALA A 77 0.91 -1.59 -1.49
C ALA A 77 1.49 -1.37 -2.90
N ALA A 78 2.43 -0.44 -3.07
CA ALA A 78 3.05 -0.13 -4.36
C ALA A 78 3.96 -1.27 -4.89
N GLU A 79 4.64 -1.98 -3.99
CA GLU A 79 5.54 -3.09 -4.36
C GLU A 79 4.79 -4.38 -4.69
N ASN A 80 3.53 -4.52 -4.25
CA ASN A 80 2.74 -5.73 -4.43
C ASN A 80 1.67 -5.58 -5.51
N LYS A 81 1.61 -6.53 -6.45
CA LYS A 81 0.61 -6.54 -7.51
C LYS A 81 -0.63 -7.31 -7.07
N PRO A 82 -1.84 -6.77 -7.26
CA PRO A 82 -3.06 -7.50 -6.97
C PRO A 82 -3.20 -8.71 -7.92
N ILE A 83 -3.70 -9.82 -7.39
CA ILE A 83 -3.96 -11.05 -8.11
C ILE A 83 -5.47 -11.20 -8.27
N PHE A 84 -5.94 -11.44 -9.49
CA PHE A 84 -7.34 -11.78 -9.72
C PHE A 84 -7.56 -13.28 -9.49
N CYS A 85 -8.27 -13.64 -8.42
CA CYS A 85 -8.64 -15.01 -8.10
C CYS A 85 -10.09 -15.30 -8.49
N HIS A 86 -10.30 -16.35 -9.30
CA HIS A 86 -11.60 -16.72 -9.85
C HIS A 86 -12.11 -18.08 -9.31
N CYS A 87 -11.48 -18.63 -8.27
CA CYS A 87 -11.90 -19.90 -7.69
C CYS A 87 -13.31 -19.78 -7.09
N LEU A 88 -14.01 -20.91 -6.96
CA LEU A 88 -15.40 -20.93 -6.46
C LEU A 88 -15.54 -20.28 -5.08
N SER A 89 -14.56 -20.49 -4.21
CA SER A 89 -14.54 -19.93 -2.87
C SER A 89 -14.39 -18.40 -2.90
N CYS A 90 -13.50 -17.84 -3.74
CA CYS A 90 -13.38 -16.39 -3.96
C CYS A 90 -14.63 -15.78 -4.61
N ARG A 91 -15.27 -16.49 -5.55
CA ARG A 91 -16.55 -16.08 -6.16
C ARG A 91 -17.69 -16.05 -5.14
N ARG A 92 -17.74 -17.03 -4.23
CA ARG A 92 -18.73 -17.06 -3.13
C ARG A 92 -18.52 -15.91 -2.15
N GLN A 93 -17.27 -15.56 -1.87
CA GLN A 93 -16.95 -14.42 -0.99
C GLN A 93 -17.40 -13.10 -1.61
N SER A 94 -17.06 -12.83 -2.87
CA SER A 94 -17.34 -11.54 -3.50
C SER A 94 -18.75 -11.42 -4.09
N GLY A 95 -19.43 -12.54 -4.32
CA GLY A 95 -20.67 -12.58 -5.11
C GLY A 95 -20.47 -12.28 -6.60
N ALA A 96 -19.21 -12.22 -7.07
CA ALA A 96 -18.85 -11.84 -8.43
C ALA A 96 -18.13 -12.98 -9.18
N LEU A 97 -17.57 -12.68 -10.37
CA LEU A 97 -16.79 -13.64 -11.17
C LEU A 97 -15.43 -14.01 -10.53
N GLY A 98 -15.02 -13.27 -9.50
CA GLY A 98 -13.80 -13.49 -8.74
C GLY A 98 -13.60 -12.34 -7.76
N THR A 99 -12.39 -12.23 -7.23
CA THR A 99 -11.97 -11.09 -6.40
C THR A 99 -10.51 -10.74 -6.66
N TYR A 100 -10.16 -9.47 -6.47
CA TYR A 100 -8.76 -9.05 -6.41
C TYR A 100 -8.24 -9.27 -5.00
N VAL A 101 -7.14 -9.99 -4.89
CA VAL A 101 -6.46 -10.28 -3.63
C VAL A 101 -5.10 -9.61 -3.68
N LEU A 102 -4.79 -8.85 -2.62
CA LEU A 102 -3.44 -8.34 -2.39
C LEU A 102 -2.82 -9.15 -1.24
N VAL A 103 -1.62 -9.66 -1.46
CA VAL A 103 -0.88 -10.43 -0.44
C VAL A 103 0.21 -9.52 0.11
N LEU A 104 0.13 -9.21 1.40
CA LEU A 104 1.04 -8.30 2.09
C LEU A 104 1.61 -8.97 3.35
N PRO A 105 2.81 -8.58 3.80
CA PRO A 105 3.29 -8.91 5.13
C PRO A 105 2.35 -8.38 6.23
N GLU A 106 2.19 -9.14 7.32
CA GLU A 106 1.30 -8.76 8.42
C GLU A 106 1.66 -7.41 9.07
N GLY A 107 2.96 -7.08 9.11
CA GLY A 107 3.45 -5.82 9.67
C GLY A 107 3.06 -4.58 8.85
N ASP A 108 2.65 -4.76 7.59
CA ASP A 108 2.34 -3.66 6.68
C ASP A 108 0.83 -3.37 6.61
N VAL A 109 0.01 -4.12 7.37
CA VAL A 109 -1.45 -3.98 7.40
C VAL A 109 -1.93 -3.82 8.84
N THR A 110 -2.57 -2.71 9.13
CA THR A 110 -3.27 -2.49 10.40
C THR A 110 -4.77 -2.57 10.17
N VAL A 111 -5.46 -3.41 10.96
CA VAL A 111 -6.92 -3.51 10.95
C VAL A 111 -7.45 -3.32 12.37
N THR A 112 -8.46 -2.47 12.52
CA THR A 112 -9.13 -2.21 13.80
C THR A 112 -10.64 -2.27 13.62
N GLY A 113 -11.38 -2.64 14.66
CA GLY A 113 -12.85 -2.70 14.64
C GLY A 113 -13.42 -4.08 15.02
N PRO A 114 -14.75 -4.26 14.91
CA PRO A 114 -15.44 -5.49 15.27
C PRO A 114 -15.28 -6.54 14.16
N LEU A 115 -14.18 -7.28 14.21
CA LEU A 115 -13.84 -8.33 13.25
C LEU A 115 -14.42 -9.69 13.68
N LYS A 116 -14.96 -10.43 12.71
CA LYS A 116 -15.30 -11.84 12.83
C LYS A 116 -14.60 -12.64 11.74
N ALA A 117 -14.14 -13.84 12.07
CA ALA A 117 -13.51 -14.75 11.12
C ALA A 117 -14.43 -15.91 10.76
N TYR A 118 -14.40 -16.29 9.48
CA TYR A 118 -14.85 -17.58 8.98
C TYR A 118 -13.64 -18.35 8.44
N LEU A 119 -13.46 -19.59 8.90
CA LEU A 119 -12.44 -20.48 8.35
C LEU A 119 -12.98 -21.12 7.07
N ASP A 120 -12.38 -20.77 5.94
CA ASP A 120 -12.70 -21.36 4.65
C ASP A 120 -11.71 -22.46 4.28
N ASP A 121 -12.13 -23.70 4.47
CA ASP A 121 -11.35 -24.91 4.12
C ASP A 121 -11.62 -25.38 2.68
N LYS A 122 -12.49 -24.69 1.92
CA LYS A 122 -12.91 -25.08 0.56
C LYS A 122 -12.24 -24.22 -0.51
N THR A 123 -10.97 -23.90 -0.29
CA THR A 123 -10.14 -23.17 -1.26
C THR A 123 -9.60 -24.11 -2.32
N ASP A 124 -9.35 -23.57 -3.52
CA ASP A 124 -8.77 -24.34 -4.62
C ASP A 124 -7.26 -24.61 -4.42
N SER A 125 -6.59 -23.80 -3.59
CA SER A 125 -5.20 -24.03 -3.20
C SER A 125 -5.03 -25.19 -2.20
N GLY A 126 -6.12 -25.66 -1.59
CA GLY A 126 -6.08 -26.61 -0.47
C GLY A 126 -5.62 -26.01 0.85
N THR A 127 -5.32 -24.71 0.89
CA THR A 127 -4.92 -23.99 2.10
C THR A 127 -6.14 -23.35 2.75
N SER A 128 -6.42 -23.69 4.01
CA SER A 128 -7.46 -23.03 4.79
C SER A 128 -7.21 -21.53 4.94
N LEU A 129 -8.26 -20.72 4.75
CA LEU A 129 -8.15 -19.27 4.70
C LEU A 129 -9.10 -18.63 5.72
N HIS A 130 -8.56 -17.84 6.64
CA HIS A 130 -9.40 -17.01 7.52
C HIS A 130 -9.94 -15.83 6.71
N ARG A 131 -11.26 -15.80 6.54
CA ARG A 131 -11.98 -14.67 5.95
C ARG A 131 -12.49 -13.78 7.06
N TRP A 132 -11.87 -12.61 7.19
CA TRP A 132 -12.26 -11.60 8.15
C TRP A 132 -13.30 -10.67 7.53
N PHE A 133 -14.33 -10.33 8.30
CA PHE A 133 -15.41 -9.43 7.90
C PHE A 133 -15.96 -8.69 9.13
N CYS A 134 -16.68 -7.59 8.90
CA CYS A 134 -17.34 -6.85 9.97
C CYS A 134 -18.46 -7.66 10.59
N GLU A 135 -18.42 -7.85 11.91
CA GLU A 135 -19.49 -8.51 12.65
C GLU A 135 -20.83 -7.73 12.55
N VAL A 136 -20.76 -6.41 12.35
CA VAL A 136 -21.95 -5.53 12.33
C VAL A 136 -22.63 -5.52 10.97
N CYS A 137 -21.89 -5.32 9.88
CA CYS A 137 -22.48 -5.17 8.55
C CYS A 137 -22.18 -6.33 7.58
N GLY A 138 -21.33 -7.28 7.95
CA GLY A 138 -20.98 -8.44 7.14
C GLY A 138 -19.96 -8.18 6.01
N TRP A 139 -19.50 -6.93 5.86
CA TRP A 139 -18.49 -6.50 4.88
C TRP A 139 -17.10 -6.38 5.49
#